data_AF-A0AAJ3YC22-F1
#
_entry.id   AF-A0AAJ3YC22-F1
#
_cell.length_a   1.000
_cell.length_b   1.000
_cell.length_c   1.000
_cell.angle_alpha   90.00
_cell.angle_beta   90.00
_cell.angle_gamma   90.00
#
_symmetry.space_group_name_H-M   'P 1'
#
loop_
_entity.id
_entity.type
_entity.pdbx_description
1 polymer ?
#
loop_
_entity_poly.entity_id
_entity_poly.type
_entity_poly.pdbx_seq_one_letter_code
_entity_poly.pdbx_strand_id
1 'polypeptide(L)'
;MNQRYIEDSINQKISHIKNELPIFMDYKKTVSIQSGQSLDTIMASDFLHMKNSFISKKLSALTTKFNIGLSRNNEHMRLNARRFRYTLGSRLAKEGASVDVIAKALDHKSINSSGIYVKNSPDNVHDIDMKLHSFFEPLSKIFQGSDSTQNKKLFKEYVLNSFGFTDCKHEHVECLTCKNFRAWSSE
;
A
#
# COMPACT_ATOMS: atom_id res chain seq x y z
N MET A 1 13.70 -15.60 -26.86
CA MET A 1 13.65 -14.45 -27.79
C MET A 1 14.92 -13.62 -27.67
N ASN A 2 15.23 -13.11 -26.47
CA ASN A 2 16.40 -12.25 -26.22
C ASN A 2 17.75 -12.92 -26.56
N GLN A 3 17.90 -14.23 -26.27
CA GLN A 3 19.12 -14.98 -26.61
C GLN A 3 19.43 -14.93 -28.11
N ARG A 4 18.49 -15.37 -28.97
CA ARG A 4 18.69 -15.39 -30.43
C ARG A 4 19.04 -14.00 -30.94
N TYR A 5 18.34 -12.97 -30.46
CA TYR A 5 18.60 -11.59 -30.88
C TYR A 5 20.03 -11.13 -30.56
N ILE A 6 20.56 -11.47 -29.40
CA ILE A 6 21.96 -11.16 -29.07
C ILE A 6 22.89 -12.01 -29.92
N GLU A 7 22.69 -13.33 -30.00
CA GLU A 7 23.55 -14.22 -30.79
C GLU A 7 23.65 -13.75 -32.24
N ASP A 8 22.55 -13.30 -32.83
CA ASP A 8 22.49 -12.70 -34.17
C ASP A 8 23.23 -11.35 -34.23
N SER A 9 23.18 -10.55 -33.15
CA SER A 9 23.84 -9.24 -33.07
C SER A 9 25.35 -9.33 -32.89
N ILE A 10 25.87 -10.29 -32.12
CA ILE A 10 27.31 -10.45 -31.85
C ILE A 10 27.96 -11.59 -32.65
N ASN A 11 27.18 -12.32 -33.45
CA ASN A 11 27.61 -13.49 -34.21
C ASN A 11 28.38 -14.53 -33.36
N GLN A 12 27.98 -14.67 -32.09
CA GLN A 12 28.60 -15.56 -31.12
C GLN A 12 27.52 -16.24 -30.28
N LYS A 13 27.70 -17.54 -30.01
CA LYS A 13 26.79 -18.30 -29.14
C LYS A 13 26.99 -17.91 -27.67
N ILE A 14 25.90 -17.67 -26.95
CA ILE A 14 25.90 -17.25 -25.53
C ILE A 14 25.21 -18.28 -24.61
N SER A 15 25.27 -19.56 -25.00
CA SER A 15 24.58 -20.66 -24.31
C SER A 15 24.81 -20.71 -22.79
N HIS A 16 26.00 -20.34 -22.33
CA HIS A 16 26.39 -20.33 -20.92
C HIS A 16 25.73 -19.22 -20.09
N ILE A 17 25.24 -18.14 -20.71
CA ILE A 17 24.71 -16.94 -20.03
C ILE A 17 23.21 -16.75 -20.26
N LYS A 18 22.55 -17.73 -20.89
CA LYS A 18 21.14 -17.63 -21.29
C LYS A 18 20.20 -17.21 -20.15
N ASN A 19 20.46 -17.69 -18.94
CA ASN A 19 19.59 -17.47 -17.78
C ASN A 19 19.80 -16.10 -17.10
N GLU A 20 20.89 -15.40 -17.42
CA GLU A 20 21.18 -14.08 -16.84
C GLU A 20 20.70 -12.94 -17.74
N LEU A 21 20.17 -13.25 -18.92
CA LEU A 21 19.67 -12.23 -19.83
C LEU A 21 18.46 -11.49 -19.22
N PRO A 22 18.44 -10.15 -19.30
CA PRO A 22 17.32 -9.37 -18.81
C PRO A 22 16.02 -9.80 -19.51
N ILE A 23 14.95 -9.98 -18.73
CA ILE A 23 13.60 -10.18 -19.27
C ILE A 23 13.20 -8.99 -20.14
N PHE A 24 13.50 -7.78 -19.65
CA PHE A 24 13.26 -6.50 -20.33
C PHE A 24 14.56 -5.93 -20.88
N MET A 25 14.87 -6.29 -22.13
CA MET A 25 16.12 -5.93 -22.80
C MET A 25 16.01 -4.62 -23.59
N ASP A 26 17.05 -3.79 -23.55
CA ASP A 26 17.21 -2.64 -24.44
C ASP A 26 17.92 -3.07 -25.73
N TYR A 27 17.13 -3.47 -26.73
CA TYR A 27 17.62 -3.94 -28.03
C TYR A 27 18.46 -2.91 -28.78
N LYS A 28 18.36 -1.60 -28.47
CA LYS A 28 19.18 -0.59 -29.15
C LYS A 28 20.64 -0.63 -28.74
N LYS A 29 20.92 -1.14 -27.54
CA LYS A 29 22.27 -1.19 -26.98
C LYS A 29 23.08 -2.40 -27.43
N THR A 30 22.45 -3.44 -27.96
CA THR A 30 23.17 -4.62 -28.48
C THR A 30 24.03 -4.25 -29.69
N VAL A 31 23.58 -3.30 -30.51
CA VAL A 31 24.36 -2.74 -31.62
C VAL A 31 25.65 -2.09 -31.14
N SER A 32 25.65 -1.52 -29.92
CA SER A 32 26.83 -0.88 -29.32
C SER A 32 27.86 -1.86 -28.77
N ILE A 33 27.51 -3.15 -28.59
CA ILE A 33 28.42 -4.20 -28.11
C ILE A 33 29.50 -4.51 -29.16
N GLN A 34 29.16 -4.39 -30.45
CA GLN A 34 30.07 -4.64 -31.57
C GLN A 34 31.32 -3.74 -31.55
N SER A 35 31.33 -2.66 -30.77
CA SER A 35 32.42 -1.67 -30.67
C SER A 35 33.60 -2.06 -29.75
N GLY A 36 33.76 -3.35 -29.41
CA GLY A 36 35.00 -3.86 -28.80
C GLY A 36 35.01 -4.02 -27.28
N GLN A 37 33.85 -4.02 -26.60
CA GLN A 37 33.76 -4.39 -25.19
C GLN A 37 33.56 -5.90 -25.01
N SER A 38 34.21 -6.49 -24.00
CA SER A 38 33.98 -7.90 -23.64
C SER A 38 32.54 -8.11 -23.19
N LEU A 39 31.89 -9.12 -23.77
CA LEU A 39 30.51 -9.51 -23.43
C LEU A 39 30.35 -9.75 -21.92
N ASP A 40 31.33 -10.39 -21.29
CA ASP A 40 31.30 -10.71 -19.86
C ASP A 40 31.22 -9.45 -18.99
N THR A 41 31.95 -8.39 -19.36
CA THR A 41 31.92 -7.11 -18.66
C THR A 41 30.57 -6.41 -18.80
N ILE A 42 29.94 -6.53 -19.98
CA ILE A 42 28.62 -5.96 -20.23
C ILE A 42 27.55 -6.71 -19.44
N MET A 43 27.66 -8.04 -19.36
CA MET A 43 26.71 -8.89 -18.63
C MET A 43 26.80 -8.71 -17.12
N ALA A 44 27.99 -8.42 -16.59
CA ALA A 44 28.18 -8.05 -15.20
C ALA A 44 27.53 -6.70 -14.83
N SER A 45 26.95 -5.98 -15.78
CA SER A 45 26.37 -4.65 -15.60
C SER A 45 24.91 -4.58 -16.04
N ASP A 46 24.20 -3.54 -15.58
CA ASP A 46 22.83 -3.25 -16.01
C ASP A 46 22.73 -2.71 -17.46
N PHE A 47 23.79 -2.83 -18.27
CA PHE A 47 23.84 -2.20 -19.58
C PHE A 47 22.70 -2.68 -20.49
N LEU A 48 22.43 -3.99 -20.54
CA LEU A 48 21.35 -4.54 -21.36
C LEU A 48 19.95 -4.33 -20.79
N HIS A 49 19.82 -3.87 -19.54
CA HIS A 49 18.51 -3.61 -18.95
C HIS A 49 17.85 -2.40 -19.59
N MET A 50 16.58 -2.57 -19.95
CA MET A 50 15.73 -1.47 -20.37
C MET A 50 15.55 -0.47 -19.24
N LYS A 51 15.77 0.82 -19.53
CA LYS A 51 15.57 1.90 -18.54
C LYS A 51 14.09 2.00 -18.15
N ASN A 52 13.84 2.22 -16.86
CA ASN A 52 12.49 2.47 -16.31
C ASN A 52 11.76 3.66 -16.98
N SER A 53 12.52 4.60 -17.55
CA SER A 53 11.97 5.74 -18.29
C SER A 53 11.23 5.32 -19.56
N PHE A 54 11.58 4.18 -20.18
CA PHE A 54 10.87 3.65 -21.33
C PHE A 54 9.43 3.28 -20.97
N ILE A 55 9.26 2.43 -19.94
CA ILE A 55 7.92 2.03 -19.47
C ILE A 55 7.14 3.24 -18.98
N SER A 56 7.78 4.15 -18.23
CA SER A 56 7.14 5.38 -17.76
C SER A 56 6.59 6.23 -18.90
N LYS A 57 7.35 6.40 -19.99
CA LYS A 57 6.90 7.11 -21.20
C LYS A 57 5.74 6.40 -21.88
N LYS A 58 5.79 5.06 -22.00
CA LYS A 58 4.70 4.27 -22.58
C LYS A 58 3.41 4.39 -21.76
N LEU A 59 3.48 4.33 -20.43
CA LEU A 59 2.34 4.53 -19.53
C LEU A 59 1.75 5.95 -19.65
N SER A 60 2.61 6.97 -19.78
CA SER A 60 2.16 8.34 -20.03
C SER A 60 1.40 8.46 -21.35
N ALA A 61 1.94 7.86 -22.42
CA ALA A 61 1.29 7.88 -23.73
C ALA A 61 -0.07 7.17 -23.72
N LEU A 62 -0.21 6.06 -22.97
CA LEU A 62 -1.49 5.38 -22.78
C LEU A 62 -2.51 6.28 -22.09
N THR A 63 -2.08 7.05 -21.10
CA THR A 63 -2.96 7.99 -20.37
C THR A 63 -3.59 9.00 -21.32
N THR A 64 -2.78 9.62 -22.17
CA THR A 64 -3.25 10.59 -23.17
C THR A 64 -4.12 9.91 -24.23
N LYS A 65 -3.70 8.74 -24.74
CA LYS A 65 -4.43 8.01 -25.79
C LYS A 65 -5.83 7.61 -25.36
N PHE A 66 -6.01 7.19 -24.11
CA PHE A 66 -7.30 6.73 -23.59
C PHE A 66 -8.05 7.81 -22.80
N ASN A 67 -7.58 9.06 -22.84
CA ASN A 67 -8.13 10.19 -22.10
C ASN A 67 -8.47 9.84 -20.63
N ILE A 68 -7.54 9.18 -19.93
CA ILE A 68 -7.76 8.74 -18.56
C ILE A 68 -7.65 9.96 -17.65
N GLY A 69 -8.78 10.63 -17.43
CA GLY A 69 -8.89 11.86 -16.66
C GLY A 69 -9.08 11.64 -15.16
N LEU A 70 -8.64 12.60 -14.37
CA LEU A 70 -9.11 12.79 -13.00
C LEU A 70 -10.48 13.48 -13.07
N SER A 71 -11.51 12.86 -12.51
CA SER A 71 -12.93 13.27 -12.59
C SER A 71 -13.22 14.74 -12.23
N ARG A 72 -12.30 15.44 -11.57
CA ARG A 72 -12.56 16.74 -10.92
C ARG A 72 -11.90 17.94 -11.59
N ASN A 73 -10.81 17.77 -12.35
CA ASN A 73 -9.92 18.89 -12.72
C ASN A 73 -9.52 18.93 -14.21
N ASN A 74 -10.09 18.09 -15.09
CA ASN A 74 -9.67 17.97 -16.50
C ASN A 74 -8.16 17.61 -16.71
N GLU A 75 -7.46 17.22 -15.65
CA GLU A 75 -6.08 16.76 -15.70
C GLU A 75 -6.02 15.26 -15.99
N HIS A 76 -5.03 14.85 -16.78
CA HIS A 76 -4.78 13.43 -17.05
C HIS A 76 -4.20 12.72 -15.81
N MET A 77 -4.76 11.56 -15.46
CA MET A 77 -4.25 10.74 -14.36
C MET A 77 -2.88 10.18 -14.72
N ARG A 78 -1.82 10.63 -14.04
CA ARG A 78 -0.48 10.06 -14.24
C ARG A 78 -0.41 8.57 -13.86
N LEU A 79 -0.51 7.69 -14.86
CA LEU A 79 -0.28 6.25 -14.71
C LEU A 79 1.19 5.97 -14.41
N ASN A 80 1.43 5.08 -13.44
CA ASN A 80 2.76 4.60 -13.08
C ASN A 80 2.66 3.22 -12.44
N ALA A 81 3.79 2.51 -12.36
CA ALA A 81 3.86 1.16 -11.80
C ALA A 81 3.35 1.09 -10.34
N ARG A 82 3.60 2.13 -9.53
CA ARG A 82 3.13 2.19 -8.15
C ARG A 82 1.60 2.20 -8.07
N ARG A 83 0.91 2.95 -8.94
CA ARG A 83 -0.56 2.96 -9.00
C ARG A 83 -1.13 1.59 -9.30
N PHE A 84 -0.59 0.86 -10.29
CA PHE A 84 -1.02 -0.50 -10.57
C PHE A 84 -0.84 -1.44 -9.37
N ARG A 85 0.30 -1.35 -8.68
CA ARG A 85 0.56 -2.13 -7.45
C ARG A 85 -0.47 -1.82 -6.36
N TYR A 86 -0.74 -0.54 -6.13
CA TYR A 86 -1.76 -0.10 -5.17
C TYR A 86 -3.16 -0.57 -5.56
N THR A 87 -3.55 -0.41 -6.82
CA THR A 87 -4.88 -0.83 -7.31
C THR A 87 -5.08 -2.34 -7.16
N LEU A 88 -4.07 -3.15 -7.49
CA LEU A 88 -4.14 -4.59 -7.29
C LEU A 88 -4.26 -4.94 -5.80
N GLY A 89 -3.38 -4.39 -4.97
CA GLY A 89 -3.40 -4.64 -3.52
C GLY A 89 -4.71 -4.22 -2.85
N SER A 90 -5.23 -3.03 -3.17
CA SER A 90 -6.48 -2.53 -2.60
C SER A 90 -7.70 -3.29 -3.10
N ARG A 91 -7.69 -3.79 -4.35
CA ARG A 91 -8.77 -4.65 -4.87
C ARG A 91 -8.80 -5.99 -4.15
N LEU A 92 -7.64 -6.63 -3.99
CA LEU A 92 -7.54 -7.89 -3.23
C LEU A 92 -8.02 -7.68 -1.79
N ALA A 93 -7.66 -6.57 -1.15
CA ALA A 93 -8.16 -6.23 0.19
C ALA A 93 -9.68 -6.07 0.21
N LYS A 94 -10.25 -5.39 -0.80
CA LYS A 94 -11.70 -5.21 -0.96
C LYS A 94 -12.43 -6.54 -1.17
N GLU A 95 -11.79 -7.51 -1.82
CA GLU A 95 -12.30 -8.87 -2.01
C GLU A 95 -12.10 -9.76 -0.76
N GLY A 96 -11.58 -9.21 0.34
CA GLY A 96 -11.42 -9.92 1.61
C GLY A 96 -10.14 -10.76 1.72
N ALA A 97 -9.17 -10.57 0.81
CA ALA A 97 -7.89 -11.27 0.90
C ALA A 97 -7.12 -10.86 2.17
N SER A 98 -6.47 -11.84 2.81
CA SER A 98 -5.60 -11.56 3.96
C SER A 98 -4.36 -10.76 3.55
N VAL A 99 -3.74 -10.08 4.52
CA VAL A 99 -2.50 -9.32 4.30
C VAL A 99 -1.39 -10.21 3.73
N ASP A 100 -1.34 -11.48 4.13
CA ASP A 100 -0.37 -12.47 3.66
C ASP A 100 -0.59 -12.83 2.19
N VAL A 101 -1.85 -13.02 1.78
CA VAL A 101 -2.22 -13.29 0.38
C VAL A 101 -1.85 -12.10 -0.50
N ILE A 102 -2.13 -10.87 -0.02
CA ILE A 102 -1.77 -9.64 -0.72
C ILE A 102 -0.24 -9.52 -0.85
N ALA A 103 0.50 -9.80 0.23
CA ALA A 103 1.96 -9.78 0.20
C ALA A 103 2.52 -10.75 -0.84
N LYS A 104 1.99 -11.97 -0.89
CA LYS A 104 2.40 -12.99 -1.86
C LYS A 104 2.04 -12.58 -3.30
N ALA A 105 0.84 -12.06 -3.53
CA ALA A 105 0.40 -11.62 -4.86
C ALA A 105 1.23 -10.44 -5.41
N LEU A 106 1.73 -9.57 -4.54
CA LEU A 106 2.54 -8.40 -4.90
C LEU A 106 4.05 -8.66 -4.83
N ASP A 107 4.46 -9.91 -4.58
CA ASP A 107 5.86 -10.32 -4.42
C ASP A 107 6.61 -9.48 -3.37
N HIS A 108 5.97 -9.26 -2.22
CA HIS A 108 6.56 -8.56 -1.09
C HIS A 108 7.37 -9.52 -0.22
N LYS A 109 8.58 -9.10 0.13
CA LYS A 109 9.43 -9.85 1.07
C LYS A 109 8.88 -9.88 2.51
N SER A 110 8.10 -8.87 2.91
CA SER A 110 7.56 -8.74 4.26
C SER A 110 6.08 -8.38 4.22
N ILE A 111 5.31 -8.97 5.14
CA ILE A 111 3.88 -8.71 5.34
C ILE A 111 3.67 -7.29 5.90
N ASN A 112 4.64 -6.75 6.66
CA ASN A 112 4.52 -5.45 7.32
C ASN A 112 4.26 -4.30 6.35
N SER A 113 4.83 -4.35 5.14
CA SER A 113 4.61 -3.34 4.11
C SER A 113 3.29 -3.50 3.37
N SER A 114 2.65 -4.67 3.42
CA SER A 114 1.41 -4.98 2.72
C SER A 114 0.17 -4.43 3.43
N GLY A 115 0.27 -4.14 4.73
CA GLY A 115 -0.80 -3.49 5.48
C GLY A 115 -1.23 -2.13 4.91
N ILE A 116 -0.38 -1.47 4.11
CA ILE A 116 -0.72 -0.19 3.45
C ILE A 116 -1.88 -0.31 2.46
N TYR A 117 -2.16 -1.51 1.94
CA TYR A 117 -3.24 -1.75 0.97
C TYR A 117 -4.58 -2.09 1.62
N VAL A 118 -4.56 -2.47 2.90
CA VAL A 118 -5.74 -2.81 3.69
C VAL A 118 -6.26 -1.60 4.49
N LYS A 119 -5.55 -0.47 4.43
CA LYS A 119 -5.94 0.78 5.10
C LYS A 119 -7.35 1.23 4.70
N ASN A 120 -8.00 1.91 5.63
CA ASN A 120 -9.42 2.24 5.60
C ASN A 120 -9.88 2.79 4.24
N SER A 121 -10.59 1.96 3.47
CA SER A 121 -11.28 2.38 2.25
C SER A 121 -12.58 3.08 2.63
N PRO A 122 -13.06 4.08 1.88
CA PRO A 122 -14.43 4.59 2.04
C PRO A 122 -15.48 3.48 2.01
N ASP A 123 -15.22 2.40 1.26
CA ASP A 123 -16.09 1.23 1.21
C ASP A 123 -16.26 0.53 2.57
N ASN A 124 -15.24 0.61 3.44
CA ASN A 124 -15.26 -0.03 4.76
C ASN A 124 -16.06 0.78 5.79
N VAL A 125 -16.46 2.01 5.46
CA VAL A 125 -17.17 2.90 6.39
C VAL A 125 -18.47 2.26 6.88
N HIS A 126 -19.19 1.57 6.01
CA HIS A 126 -20.43 0.90 6.39
C HIS A 126 -20.19 -0.25 7.38
N ASP A 127 -19.20 -1.10 7.12
CA ASP A 127 -18.86 -2.22 8.00
C ASP A 127 -18.34 -1.73 9.36
N ILE A 128 -17.58 -0.63 9.37
CA ILE A 128 -17.09 0.02 10.59
C ILE A 128 -18.26 0.61 11.37
N ASP A 129 -19.16 1.34 10.70
CA ASP A 129 -20.36 1.91 11.32
C ASP A 129 -21.22 0.81 11.95
N MET A 130 -21.51 -0.26 11.21
CA MET A 130 -22.24 -1.41 11.72
C MET A 130 -21.61 -2.02 12.98
N LYS A 131 -20.29 -2.20 12.99
CA LYS A 131 -19.58 -2.80 14.14
C LYS A 131 -19.50 -1.87 15.35
N LEU A 132 -19.45 -0.57 15.12
CA LEU A 132 -19.32 0.44 16.18
C LEU A 132 -20.69 1.00 16.62
N HIS A 133 -21.76 0.69 15.88
CA HIS A 133 -23.09 1.25 16.09
C HIS A 133 -23.56 1.10 17.54
N SER A 134 -23.55 -0.13 18.08
CA SER A 134 -24.02 -0.41 19.44
C SER A 134 -23.21 0.33 20.52
N PHE A 135 -21.92 0.55 20.29
CA PHE A 135 -21.05 1.27 21.21
C PHE A 135 -21.37 2.78 21.24
N PHE A 136 -21.61 3.37 20.06
CA PHE A 136 -21.87 4.82 19.95
C PHE A 136 -23.36 5.21 20.00
N GLU A 137 -24.28 4.26 19.85
CA GLU A 137 -25.72 4.52 19.86
C GLU A 137 -26.18 5.31 21.10
N PRO A 138 -25.80 4.94 22.35
CA PRO A 138 -26.22 5.70 23.52
C PRO A 138 -25.65 7.12 23.52
N LEU A 139 -24.40 7.30 23.06
CA LEU A 139 -23.79 8.61 22.95
C LEU A 139 -24.51 9.50 21.93
N SER A 140 -24.89 8.93 20.78
CA SER A 140 -25.69 9.61 19.76
C SER A 140 -27.04 10.08 20.31
N LYS A 141 -27.74 9.21 21.05
CA LYS A 141 -29.03 9.55 21.69
C LYS A 141 -28.92 10.66 22.74
N ILE A 142 -27.82 10.71 23.51
CA ILE A 142 -27.55 11.81 24.45
C ILE A 142 -27.45 13.15 23.69
N PHE A 143 -26.71 13.19 22.58
CA PHE A 143 -26.57 14.41 21.77
C PHE A 143 -27.86 14.82 21.07
N GLN A 144 -28.72 13.87 20.72
CA GLN A 144 -30.06 14.13 20.19
C GLN A 144 -31.08 14.58 21.26
N GLY A 145 -30.68 14.59 22.54
CA GLY A 145 -31.54 14.99 23.65
C GLY A 145 -32.54 13.91 24.09
N SER A 146 -32.39 12.67 23.63
CA SER A 146 -33.28 11.55 23.97
C SER A 146 -32.77 10.79 25.20
N ASP A 147 -33.63 10.62 26.22
CA ASP A 147 -33.42 9.76 27.39
C ASP A 147 -31.99 9.79 27.98
N SER A 148 -31.50 11.01 28.25
CA SER A 148 -30.08 11.25 28.54
C SER A 148 -29.57 10.47 29.77
N THR A 149 -30.41 10.26 30.79
CA THR A 149 -30.04 9.54 32.02
C THR A 149 -29.77 8.07 31.77
N GLN A 150 -30.66 7.38 31.03
CA GLN A 150 -30.52 5.97 30.70
C GLN A 150 -29.33 5.76 29.75
N ASN A 151 -29.23 6.57 28.70
CA ASN A 151 -28.15 6.47 27.72
C ASN A 151 -26.78 6.79 28.32
N LYS A 152 -26.70 7.72 29.31
CA LYS A 152 -25.46 7.99 30.06
C LYS A 152 -25.01 6.79 30.88
N LYS A 153 -25.94 6.04 31.47
CA LYS A 153 -25.63 4.79 32.19
C LYS A 153 -25.11 3.72 31.23
N LEU A 154 -25.83 3.50 30.11
CA LEU A 154 -25.44 2.52 29.09
C LEU A 154 -24.08 2.84 28.46
N PHE A 155 -23.82 4.10 28.12
CA PHE A 155 -22.52 4.50 27.56
C PHE A 155 -21.37 4.25 28.54
N LYS A 156 -21.56 4.60 29.82
CA LYS A 156 -20.57 4.30 30.87
C LYS A 156 -20.29 2.80 30.96
N GLU A 157 -21.34 1.98 30.99
CA GLU A 157 -21.20 0.52 31.04
C GLU A 157 -20.42 -0.02 29.82
N TYR A 158 -20.75 0.44 28.60
CA TYR A 158 -20.02 0.04 27.40
C TYR A 158 -18.55 0.41 27.43
N VAL A 159 -18.20 1.64 27.84
CA VAL A 159 -16.81 2.09 27.97
C VAL A 159 -16.08 1.24 29.02
N LEU A 160 -16.68 1.04 30.19
CA LEU A 160 -16.08 0.25 31.28
C LEU A 160 -15.78 -1.19 30.82
N ASN A 161 -16.76 -1.85 30.20
CA ASN A 161 -16.63 -3.22 29.72
C ASN A 161 -15.63 -3.35 28.55
N SER A 162 -15.63 -2.41 27.61
CA SER A 162 -14.81 -2.52 26.38
C SER A 162 -13.32 -2.34 26.66
N PHE A 163 -12.97 -1.53 27.64
CA PHE A 163 -11.58 -1.24 28.01
C PHE A 163 -11.14 -1.98 29.29
N GLY A 164 -11.99 -2.84 29.85
CA GLY A 164 -11.71 -3.57 31.08
C GLY A 164 -11.53 -2.68 32.30
N PHE A 165 -12.12 -1.48 32.29
CA PHE A 165 -12.18 -0.65 33.49
C PHE A 165 -13.28 -1.20 34.39
N THR A 166 -12.90 -1.76 35.53
CA THR A 166 -13.87 -1.98 36.60
C THR A 166 -14.21 -0.64 37.24
N ASP A 167 -15.47 -0.44 37.64
CA ASP A 167 -15.86 0.70 38.47
C ASP A 167 -15.21 0.51 39.85
N CYS A 168 -13.93 0.89 39.94
CA CYS A 168 -13.16 0.86 41.16
C CYS A 168 -13.80 1.90 42.08
N LYS A 169 -14.70 1.44 42.94
CA LYS A 169 -15.19 2.23 44.07
C LYS A 169 -13.97 2.60 44.91
N HIS A 170 -13.47 3.81 44.66
CA HIS A 170 -12.51 4.57 45.45
C HIS A 170 -11.50 3.74 46.25
N GLU A 171 -10.49 3.20 45.58
CA GLU A 171 -9.15 3.35 46.16
C GLU A 171 -8.57 4.63 45.58
N HIS A 172 -8.10 5.51 46.46
CA HIS A 172 -7.52 6.79 46.12
C HIS A 172 -6.22 6.55 45.34
N VAL A 173 -6.33 6.29 44.03
CA VAL A 173 -5.16 6.20 43.16
C VAL A 173 -4.71 7.62 42.90
N GLU A 174 -3.87 8.13 43.79
CA GLU A 174 -3.12 9.35 43.52
C GLU A 174 -2.33 9.11 42.24
N CYS A 175 -2.62 9.91 41.21
CA CYS A 175 -2.01 9.81 39.87
C CYS A 175 -0.55 10.32 39.89
N LEU A 176 0.25 9.89 40.87
CA LEU A 176 1.60 10.35 41.16
C LEU A 176 2.69 9.47 40.52
N THR A 177 2.32 8.37 39.88
CA THR A 177 3.27 7.43 39.26
C THR A 177 3.41 7.58 37.75
N CYS A 178 2.59 8.39 37.09
CA CYS A 178 2.72 8.63 35.65
C CYS A 178 3.80 9.68 35.36
N LYS A 179 4.97 9.23 34.87
CA LYS A 179 6.11 10.10 34.48
C LYS A 179 5.76 11.24 33.52
N ASN A 180 4.67 11.12 32.75
CA ASN A 180 4.26 12.12 31.75
C ASN A 180 3.07 12.99 32.17
N PHE A 181 2.47 12.73 33.33
CA PHE A 181 1.34 13.53 33.80
C PHE A 181 1.86 14.77 34.53
N ARG A 182 1.64 15.95 33.95
CA ARG A 182 1.75 17.21 34.66
C ARG A 182 0.35 17.60 35.12
N ALA A 183 0.11 17.55 36.43
CA ALA A 183 -1.10 18.10 37.01
C ALA A 183 -1.23 19.56 36.56
N TRP A 184 -2.42 19.95 36.10
CA TRP A 184 -2.68 21.33 35.73
C TRP A 184 -2.53 22.18 36.99
N SER A 185 -1.60 23.14 36.97
CA SER A 185 -1.44 24.10 38.06
C SER A 185 -2.70 24.94 38.13
N SER A 186 -3.39 24.86 39.26
CA SER A 186 -4.45 25.79 39.62
C SER A 186 -3.82 27.12 40.03
N GLU A 187 -3.70 28.03 39.07
CA GLU A 187 -3.84 29.47 39.29
C GLU A 187 -5.26 29.89 38.88
#